data_AF-A0A962W5L6-F1
#
_entry.id   AF-A0A962W5L6-F1
#
_cell.length_a   1.000
_cell.length_b   1.000
_cell.length_c   1.000
_cell.angle_alpha   90.00
_cell.angle_beta   90.00
_cell.angle_gamma   90.00
#
_symmetry.space_group_name_H-M   'P 1'
#
loop_
_entity.id
_entity.type
_entity.pdbx_description
1 polymer ?
#
loop_
_entity_poly.entity_id
_entity_poly.type
_entity_poly.pdbx_seq_one_letter_code
_entity_poly.pdbx_strand_id
1 'polypeptide(L)'
;MGSRYSVHCIALLALLLHGACTAQDAPPEAQPVVRIQLHTARLAAVARQVRLSDATVQWDLANIALDVLLESYRQELQTAASEKASTAGRRAKLASWRSGTRELIARLEASHARLADGAALGIQVDARDQVLIVIDGQPIAISALRPDAEQAIDEQVLARFCGYNDCSVLTNDNPTNPRPTEAAAGAWDFAPNRPPTFEIGELIRCEFPGTDRRLEKSAACKLVAEEALQLAARLDQVREKGYRIDRALLSDITPTHLANGQIVVNRDGAFIDVPTRMLSRLDRADLQRLIEWLPLTATPNEQPLVIQRANRLLGDASRRP
;
A
#
# COMPACT_ATOMS: atom_id res chain seq x y z
N MET A 1 -39.36 -73.43 4.76
CA MET A 1 -39.11 -74.71 4.06
C MET A 1 -37.83 -74.57 3.27
N GLY A 2 -36.94 -75.58 3.33
CA GLY A 2 -35.67 -75.67 2.59
C GLY A 2 -34.45 -75.26 3.41
N SER A 3 -33.93 -76.05 4.35
CA SER A 3 -33.12 -77.29 4.21
C SER A 3 -31.63 -77.01 4.37
N ARG A 4 -31.08 -77.52 5.48
CA ARG A 4 -29.66 -77.63 5.80
C ARG A 4 -29.01 -78.63 4.85
N TYR A 5 -27.85 -78.33 4.27
CA TYR A 5 -26.77 -79.30 4.09
C TYR A 5 -25.42 -78.58 4.14
N SER A 6 -24.51 -79.23 4.84
CA SER A 6 -23.14 -78.83 5.10
C SER A 6 -22.22 -79.95 4.59
N VAL A 7 -20.97 -79.58 4.36
CA VAL A 7 -19.76 -80.43 4.40
C VAL A 7 -19.22 -81.02 3.07
N HIS A 8 -18.23 -80.29 2.55
CA HIS A 8 -16.89 -80.69 2.07
C HIS A 8 -16.63 -81.25 0.66
N CYS A 9 -15.79 -80.50 -0.08
CA CYS A 9 -14.58 -80.98 -0.76
C CYS A 9 -13.67 -79.75 -1.01
N ILE A 10 -12.70 -79.48 -0.13
CA ILE A 10 -11.27 -79.77 -0.29
C ILE A 10 -10.60 -79.02 -1.47
N ALA A 11 -9.68 -78.14 -1.07
CA ALA A 11 -8.46 -77.66 -1.74
C ALA A 11 -8.60 -76.69 -2.93
N LEU A 12 -8.07 -75.47 -2.78
CA LEU A 12 -6.71 -75.13 -3.25
C LEU A 12 -6.35 -73.66 -2.89
N LEU A 13 -5.14 -73.50 -2.34
CA LEU A 13 -4.21 -72.34 -2.40
C LEU A 13 -4.74 -70.93 -2.04
N ALA A 14 -4.40 -70.35 -0.88
CA ALA A 14 -3.10 -69.77 -0.50
C ALA A 14 -2.77 -68.42 -1.19
N LEU A 15 -2.39 -67.46 -0.34
CA LEU A 15 -1.87 -66.11 -0.61
C LEU A 15 -2.89 -65.03 -0.98
N LEU A 16 -3.30 -64.22 0.00
CA LEU A 16 -3.22 -62.77 -0.13
C LEU A 16 -2.92 -62.15 1.24
N LEU A 17 -1.92 -61.30 1.23
CA LEU A 17 -1.23 -60.75 2.39
C LEU A 17 -2.13 -59.87 3.26
N HIS A 18 -1.78 -59.87 4.54
CA HIS A 18 -2.21 -58.89 5.54
C HIS A 18 -1.69 -57.49 5.15
N GLY A 19 -2.49 -56.75 4.39
CA GLY A 19 -2.32 -55.32 4.20
C GLY A 19 -3.05 -54.57 5.33
N ALA A 20 -2.38 -54.38 6.46
CA ALA A 20 -2.80 -53.43 7.47
C ALA A 20 -2.84 -52.03 6.84
N CYS A 21 -4.04 -51.48 6.65
CA CYS A 21 -4.22 -50.06 6.31
C CYS A 21 -3.78 -49.21 7.51
N THR A 22 -2.50 -48.88 7.59
CA THR A 22 -2.08 -47.67 8.29
C THR A 22 -2.42 -46.50 7.36
N ALA A 23 -3.55 -45.85 7.61
CA ALA A 23 -3.78 -44.50 7.12
C ALA A 23 -2.72 -43.62 7.81
N GLN A 24 -1.59 -43.46 7.14
CA GLN A 24 -0.56 -42.51 7.52
C GLN A 24 -1.17 -41.14 7.24
N ASP A 25 -1.43 -40.35 8.30
CA ASP A 25 -1.83 -38.94 8.18
C ASP A 25 -0.90 -38.26 7.18
N ALA A 26 -1.45 -37.88 6.03
CA ALA A 26 -0.77 -36.97 5.13
C ALA A 26 -0.47 -35.70 5.93
N PRO A 27 0.77 -35.16 5.87
CA PRO A 27 1.05 -33.86 6.44
C PRO A 27 0.00 -32.88 5.91
N PRO A 28 -0.60 -32.00 6.75
CA PRO A 28 -1.54 -31.01 6.24
C PRO A 28 -0.87 -30.27 5.09
N GLU A 29 -1.48 -30.34 3.90
CA GLU A 29 -1.02 -29.61 2.72
C GLU A 29 -0.74 -28.17 3.17
N ALA A 30 0.52 -27.76 3.06
CA ALA A 30 0.92 -26.40 3.39
C ALA A 30 0.07 -25.46 2.53
N GLN A 31 -0.87 -24.77 3.16
CA GLN A 31 -1.67 -23.76 2.48
C GLN A 31 -0.69 -22.79 1.80
N PRO A 32 -0.90 -22.48 0.51
CA PRO A 32 0.04 -21.63 -0.20
C PRO A 32 0.11 -20.29 0.54
N VAL A 33 1.30 -19.95 1.04
CA VAL A 33 1.56 -18.64 1.65
C VAL A 33 1.35 -17.59 0.56
N VAL A 34 0.19 -16.95 0.57
CA VAL A 34 -0.18 -15.99 -0.47
C VAL A 34 0.45 -14.64 -0.14
N ARG A 35 1.46 -14.24 -0.91
CA ARG A 35 1.87 -12.84 -0.93
C ARG A 35 0.73 -12.01 -1.50
N ILE A 36 0.13 -11.15 -0.69
CA ILE A 36 -0.81 -10.16 -1.20
C ILE A 36 0.03 -9.13 -1.95
N GLN A 37 -0.04 -9.17 -3.27
CA GLN A 37 0.56 -8.14 -4.10
C GLN A 37 -0.20 -6.83 -3.87
N LEU A 38 0.32 -6.03 -2.95
CA LEU A 38 -0.04 -4.63 -2.82
C LEU A 38 0.82 -3.85 -3.79
N HIS A 39 0.20 -3.00 -4.59
CA HIS A 39 0.93 -2.25 -5.62
C HIS A 39 1.89 -1.29 -4.92
N THR A 40 3.20 -1.52 -5.02
CA THR A 40 4.17 -0.46 -4.73
C THR A 40 3.78 0.74 -5.55
N ALA A 41 3.54 1.88 -4.91
CA ALA A 41 3.16 3.10 -5.59
C ALA A 41 4.39 3.68 -6.30
N ARG A 42 4.86 2.95 -7.33
CA ARG A 42 6.07 3.24 -8.10
C ARG A 42 5.91 4.58 -8.82
N LEU A 43 4.70 4.85 -9.32
CA LEU A 43 4.37 6.15 -9.90
C LEU A 43 4.48 7.26 -8.85
N ALA A 44 3.99 7.03 -7.63
CA ALA A 44 4.12 7.99 -6.52
C ALA A 44 5.58 8.23 -6.10
N ALA A 45 6.41 7.18 -6.08
CA ALA A 45 7.84 7.30 -5.80
C ALA A 45 8.55 8.16 -6.86
N VAL A 46 8.27 7.95 -8.14
CA VAL A 46 8.79 8.78 -9.23
C VAL A 46 8.25 10.20 -9.13
N ALA A 47 6.95 10.39 -8.91
CA ALA A 47 6.33 11.71 -8.80
C ALA A 47 6.92 12.54 -7.65
N ARG A 48 7.21 11.92 -6.49
CA ARG A 48 7.89 12.58 -5.38
C ARG A 48 9.28 13.10 -5.76
N GLN A 49 10.03 12.34 -6.56
CA GLN A 49 11.35 12.77 -7.05
C GLN A 49 11.21 13.86 -8.10
N VAL A 50 10.34 13.66 -9.09
CA VAL A 50 10.10 14.61 -10.20
C VAL A 50 9.67 15.97 -9.68
N ARG A 51 8.87 16.02 -8.62
CA ARG A 51 8.49 17.27 -7.93
C ARG A 51 9.68 18.13 -7.50
N LEU A 52 10.83 17.52 -7.23
CA LEU A 52 12.07 18.20 -6.84
C LEU A 52 13.03 18.43 -8.02
N SER A 53 12.70 17.94 -9.20
CA SER A 53 13.47 18.10 -10.44
C SER A 53 13.15 19.44 -11.12
N ASP A 54 13.86 19.73 -12.22
CA ASP A 54 13.58 20.92 -13.04
C ASP A 54 12.20 20.87 -13.72
N ALA A 55 11.76 22.03 -14.23
CA ALA A 55 10.45 22.21 -14.84
C ALA A 55 10.23 21.33 -16.08
N THR A 56 11.29 20.95 -16.81
CA THR A 56 11.19 20.10 -18.00
C THR A 56 10.79 18.68 -17.60
N VAL A 57 11.45 18.11 -16.59
CA VAL A 57 11.12 16.76 -16.09
C VAL A 57 9.72 16.72 -15.47
N GLN A 58 9.32 17.81 -14.78
CA GLN A 58 7.96 17.94 -14.26
C GLN A 58 6.93 17.98 -15.38
N TRP A 59 7.19 18.77 -16.42
CA TRP A 59 6.33 18.88 -17.59
C TRP A 59 6.19 17.54 -18.31
N ASP A 60 7.28 16.80 -18.51
CA ASP A 60 7.27 15.48 -19.14
C ASP A 60 6.35 14.50 -18.41
N LEU A 61 6.48 14.38 -17.09
CA LEU A 61 5.61 13.51 -16.30
C LEU A 61 4.14 13.94 -16.44
N ALA A 62 3.89 15.25 -16.39
CA ALA A 62 2.53 15.75 -16.45
C ALA A 62 1.87 15.51 -17.81
N ASN A 63 2.59 15.80 -18.90
CA ASN A 63 2.13 15.59 -20.26
C ASN A 63 1.86 14.10 -20.52
N ILE A 64 2.81 13.24 -20.18
CA ILE A 64 2.68 11.78 -20.36
C ILE A 64 1.51 11.21 -19.57
N ALA A 65 1.33 11.63 -18.31
CA ALA A 65 0.24 11.13 -17.50
C ALA A 65 -1.14 11.55 -18.04
N LEU A 66 -1.28 12.81 -18.48
CA LEU A 66 -2.52 13.28 -19.10
C LEU A 66 -2.82 12.54 -20.41
N ASP A 67 -1.81 12.29 -21.25
CA ASP A 67 -1.97 11.51 -22.48
C ASP A 67 -2.45 10.08 -22.20
N VAL A 68 -1.87 9.41 -21.21
CA VAL A 68 -2.28 8.05 -20.80
C VAL A 68 -3.71 8.04 -20.27
N LEU A 69 -4.10 9.01 -19.43
CA LEU A 69 -5.47 9.12 -18.93
C LEU A 69 -6.47 9.35 -20.08
N LEU A 70 -6.16 10.28 -20.99
CA LEU A 70 -7.01 10.58 -22.13
C LEU A 70 -7.19 9.34 -23.03
N GLU A 71 -6.11 8.62 -23.31
CA GLU A 71 -6.14 7.38 -24.10
C GLU A 71 -7.02 6.31 -23.42
N SER A 72 -6.79 6.05 -22.13
CA SER A 72 -7.56 5.08 -21.36
C SER A 72 -9.05 5.44 -21.30
N TYR A 73 -9.39 6.69 -21.03
CA TYR A 73 -10.78 7.10 -20.88
C TYR A 73 -11.53 7.05 -22.22
N ARG A 74 -10.84 7.37 -23.33
CA ARG A 74 -11.39 7.19 -24.68
C ARG A 74 -11.63 5.71 -25.00
N GLN A 75 -10.71 4.83 -24.62
CA GLN A 75 -10.88 3.39 -24.80
C GLN A 75 -12.04 2.82 -23.97
N GLU A 76 -12.19 3.26 -22.72
CA GLU A 76 -13.32 2.91 -21.85
C GLU A 76 -14.65 3.39 -22.46
N LEU A 77 -14.69 4.60 -23.02
CA LEU A 77 -15.88 5.11 -23.71
C LEU A 77 -16.22 4.29 -24.97
N GLN A 78 -15.21 3.88 -25.75
CA GLN A 78 -15.40 3.00 -26.91
C GLN A 78 -15.91 1.62 -26.50
N THR A 79 -15.32 1.03 -25.45
CA THR A 79 -15.76 -0.26 -24.90
C THR A 79 -17.20 -0.17 -24.43
N ALA A 80 -17.51 0.86 -23.65
CA ALA A 80 -18.86 1.13 -23.17
C ALA A 80 -19.83 1.30 -24.34
N ALA A 81 -19.46 1.94 -25.46
CA ALA A 81 -20.34 2.11 -26.63
C ALA A 81 -20.89 0.79 -27.18
N SER A 82 -20.11 -0.29 -27.07
CA SER A 82 -20.49 -1.64 -27.50
C SER A 82 -21.37 -2.39 -26.49
N GLU A 83 -21.48 -1.91 -25.24
CA GLU A 83 -22.27 -2.55 -24.19
C GLU A 83 -23.78 -2.43 -24.47
N LYS A 84 -24.47 -3.58 -24.48
CA LYS A 84 -25.92 -3.68 -24.62
C LYS A 84 -26.56 -3.89 -23.26
N ALA A 85 -27.14 -2.83 -22.71
CA ALA A 85 -27.92 -2.91 -21.48
C ALA A 85 -29.35 -3.43 -21.76
N SER A 86 -29.72 -4.54 -21.12
CA SER A 86 -31.01 -5.24 -21.34
C SER A 86 -32.21 -4.58 -20.66
N THR A 87 -31.99 -3.72 -19.66
CA THR A 87 -33.07 -3.04 -18.91
C THR A 87 -33.05 -1.53 -19.11
N ALA A 88 -34.21 -0.87 -18.99
CA ALA A 88 -34.32 0.58 -19.11
C ALA A 88 -33.45 1.33 -18.07
N GLY A 89 -33.43 0.86 -16.82
CA GLY A 89 -32.60 1.45 -15.76
C GLY A 89 -31.10 1.32 -16.04
N ARG A 90 -30.65 0.17 -16.56
CA ARG A 90 -29.24 -0.04 -16.92
C ARG A 90 -28.84 0.81 -18.14
N ARG A 91 -29.74 0.99 -19.11
CA ARG A 91 -29.54 1.92 -20.25
C ARG A 91 -29.37 3.37 -19.79
N ALA A 92 -30.21 3.84 -18.87
CA ALA A 92 -30.12 5.20 -18.33
C ALA A 92 -28.80 5.42 -17.57
N LYS A 93 -28.40 4.47 -16.70
CA LYS A 93 -27.12 4.53 -15.98
C LYS A 93 -25.93 4.56 -16.94
N LEU A 94 -25.91 3.68 -17.95
CA LEU A 94 -24.86 3.65 -18.96
C LEU A 94 -24.79 4.95 -19.76
N ALA A 95 -25.93 5.52 -20.15
CA ALA A 95 -25.98 6.81 -20.84
C ALA A 95 -25.42 7.95 -19.98
N SER A 96 -25.80 8.00 -18.69
CA SER A 96 -25.28 8.98 -17.72
C SER A 96 -23.77 8.84 -17.53
N TRP A 97 -23.28 7.61 -17.33
CA TRP A 97 -21.85 7.33 -17.18
C TRP A 97 -21.08 7.79 -18.43
N ARG A 98 -21.53 7.42 -19.64
CA ARG A 98 -20.90 7.85 -20.90
C ARG A 98 -20.88 9.36 -21.06
N SER A 99 -21.90 10.07 -20.56
CA SER A 99 -21.95 11.54 -20.60
C SER A 99 -20.92 12.15 -19.64
N GLY A 100 -20.87 11.66 -18.41
CA GLY A 100 -19.89 12.12 -17.41
C GLY A 100 -18.44 11.83 -17.84
N THR A 101 -18.18 10.67 -18.44
CA THR A 101 -16.85 10.33 -18.99
C THR A 101 -16.46 11.28 -20.13
N ARG A 102 -17.39 11.64 -21.03
CA ARG A 102 -17.12 12.63 -22.09
C ARG A 102 -16.79 14.00 -21.54
N GLU A 103 -17.49 14.44 -20.50
CA GLU A 103 -17.21 15.71 -19.83
C GLU A 103 -15.85 15.70 -19.14
N LEU A 104 -15.48 14.58 -18.51
CA LEU A 104 -14.17 14.41 -17.90
C LEU A 104 -13.03 14.43 -18.92
N ILE A 105 -13.20 13.75 -20.07
CA ILE A 105 -12.26 13.82 -21.20
C ILE A 105 -12.10 15.27 -21.66
N ALA A 106 -13.19 16.01 -21.87
CA ALA A 106 -13.13 17.40 -22.31
C ALA A 106 -12.37 18.31 -21.29
N ARG A 107 -12.55 18.06 -19.99
CA ARG A 107 -11.76 18.77 -18.95
C ARG A 107 -10.28 18.42 -19.00
N LEU A 108 -9.94 17.15 -19.19
CA LEU A 108 -8.55 16.70 -19.32
C LEU A 108 -7.88 17.30 -20.57
N GLU A 109 -8.59 17.32 -21.71
CA GLU A 109 -8.12 17.96 -22.95
C GLU A 109 -7.87 19.47 -22.75
N ALA A 110 -8.79 20.16 -22.07
CA ALA A 110 -8.61 21.57 -21.75
C ALA A 110 -7.40 21.81 -20.83
N SER A 111 -7.18 20.95 -19.84
CA SER A 111 -6.00 21.02 -18.97
C SER A 111 -4.70 20.73 -19.71
N HIS A 112 -4.73 19.76 -20.63
CA HIS A 112 -3.60 19.42 -21.50
C HIS A 112 -3.23 20.60 -22.41
N ALA A 113 -4.23 21.28 -22.99
CA ALA A 113 -4.01 22.49 -23.78
C ALA A 113 -3.37 23.61 -22.95
N ARG A 114 -3.87 23.87 -21.73
CA ARG A 114 -3.28 24.88 -20.83
C ARG A 114 -1.83 24.55 -20.46
N LEU A 115 -1.52 23.27 -20.21
CA LEU A 115 -0.16 22.83 -19.95
C LEU A 115 0.77 23.12 -21.15
N ALA A 116 0.28 22.89 -22.38
CA ALA A 116 1.01 23.21 -23.60
C ALA A 116 1.21 24.73 -23.79
N ASP A 117 0.25 25.54 -23.33
CA ASP A 117 0.31 27.01 -23.35
C ASP A 117 1.20 27.61 -22.22
N GLY A 118 1.84 26.77 -21.40
CA GLY A 118 2.77 27.19 -20.35
C GLY A 118 2.11 27.56 -19.01
N ALA A 119 0.92 27.03 -18.74
CA ALA A 119 0.24 27.14 -17.44
C ALA A 119 1.13 26.70 -16.26
N ALA A 120 0.84 27.25 -15.08
CA ALA A 120 1.60 26.90 -13.88
C ALA A 120 1.36 25.43 -13.50
N LEU A 121 2.45 24.66 -13.42
CA LEU A 121 2.43 23.23 -13.11
C LEU A 121 2.91 22.97 -11.67
N GLY A 122 2.23 22.08 -10.97
CA GLY A 122 2.70 21.46 -9.74
C GLY A 122 2.38 19.97 -9.70
N ILE A 123 3.24 19.18 -9.06
CA ILE A 123 3.02 17.76 -8.81
C ILE A 123 2.91 17.54 -7.31
N GLN A 124 1.86 16.83 -6.89
CA GLN A 124 1.64 16.47 -5.50
C GLN A 124 1.43 14.96 -5.39
N VAL A 125 1.82 14.41 -4.24
CA VAL A 125 1.55 13.03 -3.87
C VAL A 125 0.96 13.06 -2.48
N ASP A 126 -0.24 12.51 -2.33
CA ASP A 126 -0.94 12.51 -1.04
C ASP A 126 -0.45 11.38 -0.11
N ALA A 127 -1.04 11.31 1.09
CA ALA A 127 -0.69 10.30 2.09
C ALA A 127 -1.11 8.86 1.69
N ARG A 128 -1.92 8.70 0.64
CA ARG A 128 -2.36 7.41 0.08
C ARG A 128 -1.60 7.06 -1.19
N ASP A 129 -0.50 7.77 -1.47
CA ASP A 129 0.29 7.65 -2.70
C ASP A 129 -0.49 7.99 -3.98
N GLN A 130 -1.61 8.73 -3.89
CA GLN A 130 -2.31 9.24 -5.06
C GLN A 130 -1.49 10.39 -5.67
N VAL A 131 -1.17 10.27 -6.95
CA VAL A 131 -0.51 11.34 -7.70
C VAL A 131 -1.56 12.33 -8.19
N LEU A 132 -1.29 13.61 -7.95
CA LEU A 132 -2.09 14.75 -8.39
C LEU A 132 -1.22 15.68 -9.25
N ILE A 133 -1.70 15.99 -10.45
CA ILE A 133 -1.14 17.04 -11.30
C ILE A 133 -1.99 18.30 -11.12
N VAL A 134 -1.36 19.41 -10.76
CA VAL A 134 -2.03 20.69 -10.56
C VAL A 134 -1.65 21.62 -11.71
N ILE A 135 -2.62 22.02 -12.53
CA ILE A 135 -2.43 22.95 -13.65
C ILE A 135 -3.32 24.17 -13.43
N ASP A 136 -2.72 25.34 -13.26
CA ASP A 136 -3.41 26.60 -12.87
C ASP A 136 -4.32 26.43 -11.65
N GLY A 137 -3.83 25.71 -10.64
CA GLY A 137 -4.56 25.45 -9.40
C GLY A 137 -5.69 24.43 -9.52
N GLN A 138 -5.88 23.79 -10.69
CA GLN A 138 -6.85 22.70 -10.87
C GLN A 138 -6.17 21.35 -10.67
N PRO A 139 -6.48 20.60 -9.59
CA PRO A 139 -5.90 19.29 -9.36
C PRO A 139 -6.55 18.22 -10.24
N ILE A 140 -5.73 17.34 -10.79
CA ILE A 140 -6.11 16.21 -11.64
C ILE A 140 -5.50 14.96 -10.99
N ALA A 141 -6.37 14.05 -10.54
CA ALA A 141 -5.92 12.77 -10.02
C ALA A 141 -5.53 11.82 -11.15
N ILE A 142 -4.39 11.17 -11.00
CA ILE A 142 -3.94 10.12 -11.91
C ILE A 142 -4.56 8.81 -11.45
N SER A 143 -5.78 8.55 -11.95
CA SER A 143 -6.58 7.39 -11.56
C SER A 143 -7.36 6.84 -12.74
N ALA A 144 -7.60 5.53 -12.75
CA ALA A 144 -8.44 4.92 -13.77
C ALA A 144 -9.93 5.14 -13.46
N LEU A 145 -10.79 4.96 -14.48
CA LEU A 145 -12.25 4.96 -14.29
C LEU A 145 -12.76 3.70 -13.58
N ARG A 146 -11.95 2.65 -13.56
CA ARG A 146 -12.26 1.33 -13.00
C ARG A 146 -11.11 0.86 -12.10
N PRO A 147 -11.39 0.34 -10.90
CA PRO A 147 -10.32 -0.06 -9.96
C PRO A 147 -9.37 -1.13 -10.51
N ASP A 148 -9.82 -2.01 -11.39
CA ASP A 148 -8.98 -3.07 -11.98
C ASP A 148 -8.05 -2.58 -13.09
N ALA A 149 -8.21 -1.33 -13.54
CA ALA A 149 -7.36 -0.70 -14.55
C ALA A 149 -6.30 0.24 -13.96
N GLU A 150 -6.31 0.48 -12.64
CA GLU A 150 -5.40 1.40 -11.95
C GLU A 150 -3.92 1.06 -12.20
N GLN A 151 -3.59 -0.23 -12.09
CA GLN A 151 -2.23 -0.72 -12.32
C GLN A 151 -1.77 -0.46 -13.77
N ALA A 152 -2.66 -0.63 -14.74
CA ALA A 152 -2.32 -0.44 -16.14
C ALA A 152 -1.99 1.02 -16.46
N ILE A 153 -2.71 1.97 -15.84
CA ILE A 153 -2.38 3.40 -15.93
C ILE A 153 -0.99 3.66 -15.37
N ASP A 154 -0.73 3.23 -14.13
CA ASP A 154 0.56 3.45 -13.46
C ASP A 154 1.73 2.89 -14.28
N GLU A 155 1.62 1.66 -14.74
CA GLU A 155 2.65 1.00 -15.54
C GLU A 155 2.88 1.70 -16.89
N GLN A 156 1.80 2.14 -17.55
CA GLN A 156 1.91 2.81 -18.84
C GLN A 156 2.52 4.22 -18.71
N VAL A 157 2.17 4.97 -17.67
CA VAL A 157 2.78 6.27 -17.36
C VAL A 157 4.27 6.08 -17.08
N LEU A 158 4.62 5.13 -16.20
CA LEU A 158 6.01 4.85 -15.87
C LEU A 158 6.81 4.40 -17.09
N ALA A 159 6.30 3.46 -17.88
CA ALA A 159 6.98 2.95 -19.06
C ALA A 159 7.28 4.06 -20.07
N ARG A 160 6.32 4.96 -20.32
CA ARG A 160 6.51 6.11 -21.22
C ARG A 160 7.50 7.11 -20.63
N PHE A 161 7.31 7.51 -19.37
CA PHE A 161 8.17 8.50 -18.71
C PHE A 161 9.64 8.02 -18.64
N CYS A 162 9.87 6.78 -18.22
CA CYS A 162 11.20 6.19 -18.12
C CYS A 162 11.85 5.89 -19.48
N GLY A 163 11.08 5.97 -20.58
CA GLY A 163 11.62 5.97 -21.93
C GLY A 163 12.36 7.27 -22.30
N TYR A 164 12.05 8.38 -21.62
CA TYR A 164 12.62 9.70 -21.87
C TYR A 164 13.45 10.23 -20.69
N ASN A 165 13.22 9.73 -19.48
CA ASN A 165 13.80 10.24 -18.24
C ASN A 165 14.51 9.14 -17.44
N ASP A 166 15.51 9.52 -16.63
CA ASP A 166 16.20 8.57 -15.74
C ASP A 166 15.28 8.13 -14.58
N CYS A 167 14.92 6.85 -14.59
CA CYS A 167 14.14 6.19 -13.55
C CYS A 167 14.96 5.25 -12.67
N SER A 168 16.28 5.47 -12.54
CA SER A 168 17.18 4.64 -11.71
C SER A 168 16.69 4.46 -10.25
N VAL A 169 15.85 5.38 -9.75
CA VAL A 169 15.15 5.25 -8.45
C VAL A 169 14.27 4.00 -8.36
N LEU A 170 13.68 3.55 -9.48
CA LEU A 170 12.85 2.35 -9.54
C LEU A 170 13.66 1.06 -9.58
N THR A 171 14.95 1.12 -9.93
CA THR A 171 15.89 -0.01 -9.86
C THR A 171 16.58 -0.10 -8.49
N ASN A 172 16.52 0.96 -7.70
CA ASN A 172 17.01 0.99 -6.32
C ASN A 172 15.95 0.44 -5.35
N ASP A 173 15.38 -0.74 -5.66
CA ASP A 173 14.62 -1.58 -4.72
C ASP A 173 15.52 -2.16 -3.59
N ASN A 174 16.64 -1.50 -3.29
CA ASN A 174 17.35 -1.67 -2.06
C ASN A 174 16.73 -0.66 -1.07
N PRO A 175 16.09 -1.09 0.03
CA PRO A 175 15.30 -0.25 0.94
C PRO A 175 16.17 0.69 1.81
N THR A 176 17.24 1.25 1.24
CA THR A 176 18.30 1.98 1.94
C THR A 176 18.42 3.42 1.47
N ASN A 177 17.30 4.14 1.44
CA ASN A 177 17.14 5.46 2.07
C ASN A 177 15.84 6.07 1.59
N PRO A 178 14.84 6.25 2.46
CA PRO A 178 13.88 7.32 2.22
C PRO A 178 14.66 8.65 2.22
N ARG A 179 14.77 9.27 1.03
CA ARG A 179 15.10 10.69 0.95
C ARG A 179 13.98 11.44 1.67
N PRO A 180 14.28 12.52 2.42
CA PRO A 180 13.25 13.26 3.13
C PRO A 180 12.24 13.80 2.11
N THR A 181 11.07 13.17 2.06
CA THR A 181 9.86 13.80 1.55
C THR A 181 9.66 15.08 2.35
N GLU A 182 9.11 16.13 1.72
CA GLU A 182 8.75 17.36 2.44
C GLU A 182 8.01 16.97 3.70
N ALA A 183 8.72 17.07 4.82
CA ALA A 183 8.21 16.64 6.08
C ALA A 183 6.97 17.47 6.35
N ALA A 184 5.85 16.81 6.67
CA ALA A 184 4.80 17.46 7.43
C ALA A 184 5.50 18.29 8.53
N ALA A 185 5.29 19.60 8.50
CA ALA A 185 6.06 20.55 9.29
C ALA A 185 5.82 20.25 10.77
N GLY A 186 6.73 19.48 11.38
CA GLY A 186 6.63 19.11 12.79
C GLY A 186 7.23 20.18 13.69
N ALA A 187 6.69 20.29 14.89
CA ALA A 187 7.09 21.28 15.89
C ALA A 187 7.64 20.59 17.15
N TRP A 188 8.56 21.26 17.83
CA TRP A 188 8.99 20.85 19.17
C TRP A 188 8.09 21.48 20.22
N ASP A 189 7.54 20.65 21.12
CA ASP A 189 6.88 21.08 22.35
C ASP A 189 7.80 20.88 23.56
N PHE A 190 7.85 21.91 24.41
CA PHE A 190 8.64 21.96 25.64
C PHE A 190 7.73 22.35 26.80
N ALA A 191 6.98 21.39 27.31
CA ALA A 191 6.14 21.60 28.48
C ALA A 191 6.88 21.27 29.79
N PRO A 192 6.68 22.05 30.86
CA PRO A 192 7.21 21.72 32.17
C PRO A 192 6.64 20.38 32.64
N ASN A 193 7.49 19.51 33.19
CA ASN A 193 7.17 18.15 33.65
C ASN A 193 6.75 17.14 32.56
N ARG A 194 7.02 17.41 31.28
CA ARG A 194 6.90 16.42 30.20
C ARG A 194 8.23 16.24 29.48
N PRO A 195 8.53 15.05 28.93
CA PRO A 195 9.69 14.86 28.07
C PRO A 195 9.62 15.82 26.86
N PRO A 196 10.77 16.35 26.38
CA PRO A 196 10.82 17.07 25.11
C PRO A 196 10.19 16.27 23.98
N THR A 197 9.28 16.90 23.27
CA THR A 197 8.39 16.18 22.35
C THR A 197 8.45 16.79 20.96
N PHE A 198 8.49 15.95 19.93
CA PHE A 198 8.33 16.37 18.55
C PHE A 198 6.99 15.89 18.00
N GLU A 199 6.17 16.82 17.53
CA GLU A 199 4.81 16.57 17.05
C GLU A 199 4.72 16.83 15.55
N ILE A 200 3.97 15.99 14.85
CA ILE A 200 3.71 16.12 13.41
C ILE A 200 2.19 16.21 13.23
N GLY A 201 1.65 17.44 13.32
CA GLY A 201 0.21 17.69 13.34
C GLY A 201 -0.50 16.85 14.42
N GLU A 202 -1.70 16.37 14.11
CA GLU A 202 -2.48 15.45 14.96
C GLU A 202 -2.13 13.97 14.73
N LEU A 203 -1.04 13.69 14.02
CA LEU A 203 -0.74 12.36 13.47
C LEU A 203 0.12 11.53 14.41
N ILE A 204 1.29 12.06 14.78
CA ILE A 204 2.26 11.35 15.62
C ILE A 204 2.98 12.32 16.55
N ARG A 205 3.31 11.80 17.74
CA ARG A 205 4.05 12.46 18.79
C ARG A 205 5.20 11.58 19.26
N CYS A 206 6.43 12.08 19.20
CA CYS A 206 7.61 11.37 19.66
C CYS A 206 8.20 12.03 20.90
N GLU A 207 8.24 11.29 22.02
CA GLU A 207 8.78 11.75 23.30
C GLU A 207 10.25 11.32 23.44
N PHE A 208 11.12 12.28 23.73
CA PHE A 208 12.56 12.08 23.90
C PHE A 208 12.99 12.44 25.32
N PRO A 209 14.03 11.78 25.88
CA PRO A 209 14.51 12.07 27.23
C PRO A 209 15.22 13.44 27.35
N GLY A 210 15.60 14.05 26.22
CA GLY A 210 16.37 15.29 26.21
C GLY A 210 16.37 15.96 24.83
N THR A 211 16.92 17.16 24.77
CA THR A 211 16.96 18.02 23.57
C THR A 211 18.30 17.99 22.83
N ASP A 212 19.20 17.06 23.14
CA ASP A 212 20.38 16.83 22.32
C ASP A 212 19.99 16.29 20.93
N ARG A 213 20.82 16.54 19.91
CA ARG A 213 20.63 16.01 18.53
C ARG A 213 19.21 16.21 17.97
N ARG A 214 18.59 17.38 18.23
CA ARG A 214 17.19 17.67 17.84
C ARG A 214 16.89 17.41 16.37
N LEU A 215 17.81 17.77 15.48
CA LEU A 215 17.64 17.54 14.04
C LEU A 215 17.46 16.05 13.75
N GLU A 216 18.32 15.20 14.30
CA GLU A 216 18.26 13.76 14.10
C GLU A 216 17.03 13.12 14.74
N LYS A 217 16.66 13.56 15.95
CA LYS A 217 15.44 13.11 16.64
C LYS A 217 14.18 13.46 15.86
N SER A 218 14.09 14.69 15.36
CA SER A 218 12.96 15.14 14.54
C SER A 218 12.89 14.38 13.21
N ALA A 219 14.04 14.12 12.57
CA ALA A 219 14.11 13.31 11.35
C ALA A 219 13.66 11.87 11.60
N ALA A 220 14.13 11.25 12.69
CA ALA A 220 13.74 9.89 13.06
C ALA A 220 12.23 9.77 13.33
N CYS A 221 11.63 10.77 14.00
CA CYS A 221 10.19 10.80 14.22
C CYS A 221 9.40 10.90 12.90
N LYS A 222 9.86 11.74 11.97
CA LYS A 222 9.26 11.87 10.62
C LYS A 222 9.28 10.54 9.85
N LEU A 223 10.42 9.84 9.88
CA LEU A 223 10.54 8.54 9.20
C LEU A 223 9.62 7.47 9.81
N VAL A 224 9.43 7.45 11.13
CA VAL A 224 8.43 6.56 11.76
C VAL A 224 7.02 6.93 11.32
N ALA A 225 6.71 8.22 11.24
CA ALA A 225 5.41 8.69 10.78
C ALA A 225 5.11 8.21 9.35
N GLU A 226 6.09 8.32 8.46
CA GLU A 226 6.00 7.86 7.08
C GLU A 226 5.74 6.35 7.01
N GLU A 227 6.53 5.53 7.72
CA GLU A 227 6.33 4.07 7.74
C GLU A 227 4.98 3.66 8.38
N ALA A 228 4.53 4.35 9.43
CA ALA A 228 3.24 4.10 10.08
C ALA A 228 2.06 4.40 9.13
N LEU A 229 2.13 5.52 8.39
CA LEU A 229 1.13 5.89 7.39
C LEU A 229 1.12 4.89 6.21
N GLN A 230 2.30 4.49 5.73
CA GLN A 230 2.40 3.46 4.70
C GLN A 230 1.78 2.15 5.17
N LEU A 231 2.04 1.71 6.40
CA LEU A 231 1.40 0.52 6.97
C LEU A 231 -0.13 0.66 6.99
N ALA A 232 -0.66 1.80 7.44
CA ALA A 232 -2.10 2.04 7.44
C ALA A 232 -2.70 1.95 6.02
N ALA A 233 -2.11 2.65 5.05
CA ALA A 233 -2.55 2.62 3.65
C ALA A 233 -2.51 1.21 3.05
N ARG A 234 -1.48 0.43 3.37
CA ARG A 234 -1.32 -0.95 2.91
C ARG A 234 -2.41 -1.86 3.49
N LEU A 235 -2.72 -1.72 4.77
CA LEU A 235 -3.81 -2.47 5.40
C LEU A 235 -5.18 -2.07 4.83
N ASP A 236 -5.39 -0.80 4.46
CA ASP A 236 -6.60 -0.39 3.76
C ASP A 236 -6.70 -1.03 2.37
N GLN A 237 -5.61 -1.07 1.60
CA GLN A 237 -5.58 -1.77 0.30
C GLN A 237 -5.89 -3.27 0.44
N VAL A 238 -5.40 -3.94 1.49
CA VAL A 238 -5.75 -5.35 1.80
C VAL A 238 -7.26 -5.51 1.98
N ARG A 239 -7.89 -4.60 2.72
CA ARG A 239 -9.34 -4.61 2.98
C ARG A 239 -10.14 -4.35 1.71
N GLU A 240 -9.72 -3.38 0.89
CA GLU A 240 -10.35 -3.06 -0.39
C GLU A 240 -10.30 -4.24 -1.37
N LYS A 241 -9.21 -5.03 -1.35
CA LYS A 241 -9.10 -6.28 -2.10
C LYS A 241 -9.92 -7.44 -1.52
N GLY A 242 -10.66 -7.23 -0.43
CA GLY A 242 -11.59 -8.20 0.16
C GLY A 242 -10.95 -9.18 1.14
N TYR A 243 -9.67 -9.01 1.48
CA TYR A 243 -9.02 -9.84 2.49
C TYR A 243 -9.45 -9.42 3.90
N ARG A 244 -9.67 -10.40 4.78
CA ARG A 244 -9.92 -10.16 6.20
C ARG A 244 -8.60 -10.05 6.94
N ILE A 245 -8.43 -8.97 7.70
CA ILE A 245 -7.27 -8.76 8.57
C ILE A 245 -7.57 -9.37 9.95
N ASP A 246 -6.71 -10.27 10.43
CA ASP A 246 -6.77 -10.82 11.78
C ASP A 246 -6.04 -9.89 12.76
N ARG A 247 -6.80 -9.19 13.61
CA ARG A 247 -6.26 -8.26 14.61
C ARG A 247 -5.38 -8.94 15.65
N ALA A 248 -5.64 -10.20 16.00
CA ALA A 248 -4.80 -10.93 16.95
C ALA A 248 -3.39 -11.12 16.39
N LEU A 249 -3.28 -11.48 15.09
CA LEU A 249 -1.98 -11.62 14.42
C LEU A 249 -1.21 -10.31 14.37
N LEU A 250 -1.89 -9.19 14.08
CA LEU A 250 -1.24 -7.87 14.09
C LEU A 250 -0.75 -7.47 15.49
N SER A 251 -1.50 -7.83 16.54
CA SER A 251 -1.14 -7.51 17.94
C SER A 251 0.03 -8.37 18.44
N ASP A 252 0.27 -9.52 17.83
CA ASP A 252 1.38 -10.41 18.14
C ASP A 252 2.68 -10.07 17.36
N ILE A 253 2.65 -9.02 16.54
CA ILE A 253 3.84 -8.54 15.83
C ILE A 253 4.91 -8.11 16.83
N THR A 254 6.13 -8.53 16.57
CA THR A 254 7.32 -8.15 17.33
C THR A 254 8.26 -7.36 16.42
N PRO A 255 9.19 -6.57 16.98
CA PRO A 255 10.20 -5.87 16.18
C PRO A 255 10.99 -6.82 15.26
N THR A 256 11.22 -8.06 15.69
CA THR A 256 11.88 -9.11 14.88
C THR A 256 11.05 -9.54 13.68
N HIS A 257 9.73 -9.65 13.82
CA HIS A 257 8.82 -9.94 12.70
C HIS A 257 8.88 -8.84 11.63
N LEU A 258 9.15 -7.60 12.04
CA LEU A 258 9.27 -6.46 11.15
C LEU A 258 10.63 -6.35 10.47
N ALA A 259 11.65 -7.12 10.87
CA ALA A 259 13.01 -6.95 10.35
C ALA A 259 13.15 -7.25 8.85
N ASN A 260 12.28 -8.12 8.30
CA ASN A 260 12.27 -8.50 6.89
C ASN A 260 11.22 -7.73 6.06
N GLY A 261 10.48 -6.79 6.66
CA GLY A 261 9.45 -6.02 5.96
C GLY A 261 8.17 -6.78 5.65
N GLN A 262 7.99 -8.00 6.17
CA GLN A 262 6.81 -8.82 5.89
C GLN A 262 5.86 -8.84 7.08
N ILE A 263 4.60 -8.53 6.82
CA ILE A 263 3.54 -8.56 7.84
C ILE A 263 2.47 -9.55 7.42
N VAL A 264 2.29 -10.60 8.21
CA VAL A 264 1.21 -11.57 8.04
C VAL A 264 -0.10 -10.93 8.49
N VAL A 265 -1.11 -10.92 7.62
CA VAL A 265 -2.37 -10.22 7.86
C VAL A 265 -3.52 -11.16 8.21
N ASN A 266 -3.41 -12.47 7.95
CA ASN A 266 -4.49 -13.43 8.24
C ASN A 266 -3.96 -14.84 8.56
N ARG A 267 -4.87 -15.71 9.02
CA ARG A 267 -4.54 -17.09 9.42
C ARG A 267 -4.22 -18.02 8.25
N ASP A 268 -4.58 -17.63 7.04
CA ASP A 268 -4.25 -18.36 5.81
C ASP A 268 -2.77 -18.13 5.40
N GLY A 269 -2.02 -17.37 6.22
CA GLY A 269 -0.62 -17.06 5.96
C GLY A 269 -0.43 -15.96 4.92
N ALA A 270 -1.49 -15.23 4.54
CA ALA A 270 -1.36 -14.15 3.60
C ALA A 270 -0.57 -13.00 4.23
N PHE A 271 0.37 -12.43 3.47
CA PHE A 271 1.27 -11.39 3.97
C PHE A 271 1.42 -10.22 3.00
N ILE A 272 1.82 -9.07 3.54
CA ILE A 272 2.10 -7.83 2.81
C ILE A 272 3.55 -7.41 3.04
N ASP A 273 4.14 -6.73 2.05
CA ASP A 273 5.43 -6.07 2.23
C ASP A 273 5.24 -4.59 2.53
N VAL A 274 5.88 -4.13 3.59
CA VAL A 274 5.83 -2.73 4.05
C VAL A 274 7.24 -2.31 4.47
N PRO A 275 7.67 -1.07 4.18
CA PRO A 275 8.88 -0.51 4.78
C PRO A 275 8.74 -0.45 6.31
N THR A 276 9.63 -1.13 7.02
CA THR A 276 9.56 -1.31 8.49
C THR A 276 10.90 -1.04 9.17
N ARG A 277 11.80 -0.30 8.53
CA ARG A 277 13.16 -0.05 9.04
C ARG A 277 13.12 0.72 10.36
N MET A 278 12.22 1.69 10.48
CA MET A 278 12.01 2.45 11.70
C MET A 278 11.03 1.74 12.63
N LEU A 279 9.98 1.12 12.10
CA LEU A 279 9.01 0.36 12.91
C LEU A 279 9.65 -0.82 13.65
N SER A 280 10.62 -1.50 13.05
CA SER A 280 11.40 -2.56 13.68
C SER A 280 12.35 -2.09 14.79
N ARG A 281 12.51 -0.77 14.98
CA ARG A 281 13.27 -0.18 16.11
C ARG A 281 12.39 0.20 17.29
N LEU A 282 11.07 0.21 17.10
CA LEU A 282 10.13 0.43 18.19
C LEU A 282 10.27 -0.68 19.22
N ASP A 283 10.03 -0.34 20.48
CA ASP A 283 9.85 -1.38 21.47
C ASP A 283 8.44 -1.97 21.41
N ARG A 284 8.24 -3.07 22.13
CA ARG A 284 6.97 -3.79 22.13
C ARG A 284 5.78 -2.91 22.55
N ALA A 285 5.96 -1.95 23.47
CA ALA A 285 4.87 -1.11 23.92
C ALA A 285 4.52 -0.02 22.89
N ASP A 286 5.53 0.61 22.29
CA ASP A 286 5.33 1.58 21.21
C ASP A 286 4.75 0.91 19.95
N LEU A 287 5.18 -0.32 19.65
CA LEU A 287 4.60 -1.12 18.56
C LEU A 287 3.14 -1.48 18.83
N GLN A 288 2.80 -1.90 20.05
CA GLN A 288 1.41 -2.18 20.41
C GLN A 288 0.52 -0.93 20.26
N ARG A 289 1.01 0.24 20.68
CA ARG A 289 0.33 1.53 20.46
C ARG A 289 0.12 1.84 18.99
N LEU A 290 1.12 1.57 18.14
CA LEU A 290 0.96 1.70 16.69
C LEU A 290 -0.18 0.82 16.19
N ILE A 291 -0.19 -0.47 16.55
CA ILE A 291 -1.24 -1.40 16.11
C ILE A 291 -2.64 -0.98 16.59
N GLU A 292 -2.75 -0.45 17.81
CA GLU A 292 -4.00 0.11 18.34
C GLU A 292 -4.42 1.40 17.65
N TRP A 293 -3.45 2.20 17.21
CA TRP A 293 -3.67 3.44 16.49
C TRP A 293 -4.15 3.22 15.05
N LEU A 294 -3.67 2.16 14.39
CA LEU A 294 -4.03 1.85 13.00
C LEU A 294 -5.56 1.74 12.83
N PRO A 295 -6.13 2.34 11.77
CA PRO A 295 -7.56 2.28 11.49
C PRO A 295 -7.94 0.90 10.95
N LEU A 296 -7.96 -0.10 11.83
CA LEU A 296 -8.43 -1.46 11.51
C LEU A 296 -9.96 -1.51 11.31
N THR A 297 -10.65 -0.40 11.57
CA THR A 297 -12.07 -0.14 11.36
C THR A 297 -12.25 1.20 10.63
N ALA A 298 -13.38 1.43 9.98
CA ALA A 298 -13.63 2.60 9.10
C ALA A 298 -13.64 3.98 9.80
N THR A 299 -13.47 4.03 11.11
CA THR A 299 -13.38 5.26 11.89
C THR A 299 -11.91 5.66 12.09
N PRO A 300 -11.49 6.86 11.66
CA PRO A 300 -10.16 7.37 11.96
C PRO A 300 -9.94 7.44 13.47
N ASN A 301 -8.71 7.20 13.92
CA ASN A 301 -8.37 7.45 15.31
C ASN A 301 -8.19 8.96 15.52
N GLU A 302 -8.92 9.54 16.47
CA GLU A 302 -8.90 10.98 16.74
C GLU A 302 -7.69 11.41 17.59
N GLN A 303 -6.96 10.46 18.18
CA GLN A 303 -5.78 10.73 18.98
C GLN A 303 -4.49 10.48 18.21
N PRO A 304 -3.46 11.33 18.39
CA PRO A 304 -2.16 11.11 17.77
C PRO A 304 -1.51 9.84 18.29
N LEU A 305 -0.78 9.14 17.44
CA LEU A 305 0.09 8.04 17.85
C LEU A 305 1.21 8.58 18.75
N VAL A 306 1.32 8.08 19.98
CA VAL A 306 2.39 8.47 20.90
C VAL A 306 3.49 7.42 20.96
N ILE A 307 4.69 7.80 20.53
CA ILE A 307 5.93 7.02 20.67
C ILE A 307 6.68 7.53 21.88
N GLN A 308 6.60 6.82 23.01
CA GLN A 308 7.13 7.30 24.29
C GLN A 308 8.64 7.05 24.44
N ARG A 309 9.19 6.03 23.79
CA ARG A 309 10.61 5.68 23.87
C ARG A 309 11.31 5.97 22.55
N ALA A 310 11.04 7.14 21.99
CA ALA A 310 11.51 7.54 20.66
C ALA A 310 13.04 7.61 20.52
N ASN A 311 13.79 7.66 21.62
CA ASN A 311 15.26 7.60 21.58
C ASN A 311 15.78 6.30 20.93
N ARG A 312 15.00 5.20 20.94
CA ARG A 312 15.37 3.94 20.27
C ARG A 312 15.44 4.04 18.75
N LEU A 313 14.74 5.02 18.17
CA LEU A 313 14.73 5.25 16.73
C LEU A 313 16.11 5.62 16.18
N LEU A 314 16.98 6.17 17.03
CA LEU A 314 18.33 6.61 16.69
C LEU A 314 19.33 5.44 16.50
N GLY A 315 18.94 4.21 16.85
CA GLY A 315 19.80 3.01 16.78
C GLY A 315 20.93 3.01 17.82
N ASP A 316 21.82 2.00 17.78
CA ASP A 316 22.89 1.83 18.77
C ASP A 316 24.00 2.90 18.72
N ALA A 317 23.97 3.80 17.74
CA ALA A 317 24.91 4.92 17.62
C ALA A 317 24.77 5.97 18.75
N SER A 318 23.73 5.88 19.59
CA SER A 318 23.54 6.72 20.79
C SER A 318 23.99 6.06 22.11
N ARG A 319 24.64 4.89 22.08
CA ARG A 319 25.33 4.29 23.25
C ARG A 319 26.83 4.61 23.29
N ARG A 320 27.25 5.81 22.85
CA ARG A 320 28.57 6.33 23.23
C ARG A 320 28.37 7.41 24.29
N PRO A 321 29.07 7.29 25.44
CA PRO A 321 28.94 8.21 26.57
C PRO A 321 29.29 9.65 26.20
#